data_AF-A0A919ZM37-F1
#
_entry.id   AF-A0A919ZM37-F1
#
_cell.length_a   1.000
_cell.length_b   1.000
_cell.length_c   1.000
_cell.angle_alpha   90.00
_cell.angle_beta   90.00
_cell.angle_gamma   90.00
#
_symmetry.space_group_name_H-M   'P 1'
#
loop_
_entity.id
_entity.type
_entity.pdbx_description
1 polymer ?
#
loop_
_entity_poly.entity_id
_entity_poly.type
_entity_poly.pdbx_seq_one_letter_code
_entity_poly.pdbx_strand_id
1 'polypeptide(L)'
;MDLSQRKQWNENHKKLTNIILKPSEHQNSKELFLSQHSLLHSSKMSNSPVATLEDDLLKDLLEESYRKYPITAPDTRNSIVWHVWHVTRIEDMTMNILVAEGDQVLYTDNWAKKLKVDYPHSGNEMTEIEIADLSENIDINALLEYRIEVGQKTREIVSNLLPGEFRNKVDTRRINILKEQNAVKKEASWLLEYWGNKTTAGLILMPATRHIFLHLNKSIRIKQRIQKNKGYQNFEEDAGIL
;
A
#
# COMPACT_ATOMS: atom_id res chain seq x y z
N MET A 1 -9.95 -9.10 9.04
CA MET A 1 -10.20 -7.82 9.76
C MET A 1 -11.66 -7.32 9.69
N ASP A 2 -12.47 -7.71 10.67
CA ASP A 2 -13.81 -7.16 10.90
C ASP A 2 -13.80 -5.67 11.34
N LEU A 3 -14.98 -5.08 11.53
CA LEU A 3 -15.12 -3.67 11.93
C LEU A 3 -14.51 -3.37 13.31
N SER A 4 -14.59 -4.32 14.26
CA SER A 4 -14.00 -4.17 15.59
C SER A 4 -12.48 -4.15 15.50
N GLN A 5 -11.89 -5.07 14.73
CA GLN A 5 -10.45 -5.13 14.46
C GLN A 5 -9.96 -3.86 13.76
N ARG A 6 -10.73 -3.29 12.83
CA ARG A 6 -10.39 -2.00 12.18
C ARG A 6 -10.45 -0.83 13.17
N LYS A 7 -11.41 -0.81 14.09
CA LYS A 7 -11.47 0.19 15.17
C LYS A 7 -10.26 0.06 16.09
N GLN A 8 -9.91 -1.16 16.50
CA GLN A 8 -8.72 -1.41 17.31
C GLN A 8 -7.43 -0.98 16.60
N TRP A 9 -7.31 -1.25 15.29
CA TRP A 9 -6.18 -0.80 14.49
C TRP A 9 -6.06 0.73 14.50
N ASN A 10 -7.16 1.48 14.42
CA ASN A 10 -7.13 2.93 14.52
C ASN A 10 -6.65 3.43 15.89
N GLU A 11 -7.13 2.84 16.98
CA GLU A 11 -6.70 3.21 18.34
C GLU A 11 -5.21 2.90 18.56
N ASN A 12 -4.74 1.76 18.06
CA ASN A 12 -3.33 1.39 18.11
C ASN A 12 -2.45 2.31 17.25
N HIS A 13 -2.92 2.75 16.07
CA HIS A 13 -2.20 3.71 15.25
C HIS A 13 -2.10 5.09 15.94
N LYS A 14 -3.16 5.52 16.64
CA LYS A 14 -3.14 6.71 17.51
C LYS A 14 -2.15 6.55 18.67
N LYS A 15 -2.13 5.37 19.31
CA LYS A 15 -1.14 5.04 20.34
C LYS A 15 0.29 5.13 19.78
N LEU A 16 0.56 4.51 18.63
CA LEU A 16 1.86 4.57 17.96
C LEU A 16 2.30 6.01 17.70
N THR A 17 1.40 6.84 17.16
CA THR A 17 1.65 8.27 16.93
C THR A 17 2.10 8.99 18.21
N ASN A 18 1.50 8.65 19.35
CA ASN A 18 1.82 9.28 20.63
C ASN A 18 3.13 8.81 21.27
N ILE A 19 3.65 7.63 20.88
CA ILE A 19 4.84 7.03 21.51
C ILE A 19 6.09 7.06 20.62
N ILE A 20 5.95 7.08 19.29
CA ILE A 20 7.05 6.81 18.33
C ILE A 20 8.24 7.77 18.45
N LEU A 21 8.06 8.97 18.97
CA LEU A 21 9.14 9.94 19.17
C LEU A 21 9.75 9.90 20.59
N LYS A 22 9.17 9.14 21.53
CA LYS A 22 9.66 9.05 22.91
C LYS A 22 10.84 8.06 22.97
N PRO A 23 12.05 8.48 23.38
CA PRO A 23 13.21 7.57 23.42
C PRO A 23 12.98 6.34 24.30
N SER A 24 12.28 6.49 25.43
CA SER A 24 11.93 5.40 26.34
C SER A 24 10.97 4.37 25.74
N GLU A 25 10.25 4.72 24.68
CA GLU A 25 9.27 3.87 24.01
C GLU A 25 9.78 3.31 22.69
N HIS A 26 11.08 3.41 22.39
CA HIS A 26 11.66 3.01 21.10
C HIS A 26 11.28 1.58 20.72
N GLN A 27 11.51 0.63 21.63
CA GLN A 27 11.21 -0.78 21.41
C GLN A 27 9.71 -1.04 21.29
N ASN A 28 8.91 -0.46 22.19
CA ASN A 28 7.45 -0.56 22.15
C ASN A 28 6.87 0.01 20.83
N SER A 29 7.49 1.06 20.29
CA SER A 29 7.09 1.69 19.04
C SER A 29 7.39 0.79 17.84
N LYS A 30 8.54 0.12 17.82
CA LYS A 30 8.89 -0.89 16.81
C LYS A 30 7.91 -2.05 16.86
N GLU A 31 7.67 -2.63 18.03
CA GLU A 31 6.76 -3.76 18.20
C GLU A 31 5.32 -3.40 17.79
N LEU A 32 4.84 -2.23 18.21
CA LEU A 32 3.50 -1.77 17.85
C LEU A 32 3.39 -1.48 16.35
N PHE A 33 4.41 -0.89 15.72
CA PHE A 33 4.45 -0.74 14.27
C PHE A 33 4.41 -2.11 13.58
N LEU A 34 5.28 -3.05 13.96
CA LEU A 34 5.36 -4.36 13.32
C LEU A 34 4.06 -5.14 13.45
N SER A 35 3.38 -5.04 14.58
CA SER A 35 2.04 -5.61 14.78
C SER A 35 1.02 -4.95 13.85
N GLN A 36 0.96 -3.61 13.83
CA GLN A 36 -0.01 -2.87 13.02
C GLN A 36 0.23 -3.03 11.51
N HIS A 37 1.48 -3.10 11.09
CA HIS A 37 1.90 -3.30 9.70
C HIS A 37 1.52 -4.70 9.20
N SER A 38 1.71 -5.74 10.03
CA SER A 38 1.32 -7.11 9.67
C SER A 38 -0.17 -7.23 9.30
N LEU A 39 -1.03 -6.46 9.97
CA LEU A 39 -2.47 -6.46 9.73
C LEU A 39 -2.89 -5.80 8.40
N LEU A 40 -1.97 -5.13 7.70
CA LEU A 40 -2.22 -4.46 6.42
C LEU A 40 -1.62 -5.19 5.21
N HIS A 41 -0.93 -6.30 5.43
CA HIS A 41 -0.33 -7.13 4.39
C HIS A 41 -0.94 -8.53 4.42
N SER A 42 -0.77 -9.34 3.37
CA SER A 42 -1.19 -10.75 3.42
C SER A 42 -0.63 -11.45 4.67
N SER A 43 -1.43 -12.31 5.31
CA SER A 43 -0.96 -13.12 6.45
C SER A 43 0.30 -13.92 6.14
N LYS A 44 0.52 -14.31 4.87
CA LYS A 44 1.74 -14.99 4.40
C LYS A 44 3.01 -14.15 4.55
N MET A 45 2.90 -12.82 4.51
CA MET A 45 4.06 -11.91 4.61
C MET A 45 4.79 -12.05 5.94
N SER A 46 4.02 -12.18 7.04
CA SER A 46 4.55 -12.22 8.41
C SER A 46 4.15 -13.46 9.21
N ASN A 47 3.57 -14.49 8.55
CA ASN A 47 2.95 -15.65 9.20
C ASN A 47 1.92 -15.25 10.27
N SER A 48 1.05 -14.29 9.95
CA SER A 48 0.03 -13.81 10.88
C SER A 48 -0.94 -14.93 11.29
N PRO A 49 -1.25 -15.12 12.58
CA PRO A 49 -2.20 -16.14 13.04
C PRO A 49 -3.66 -15.73 12.80
N VAL A 50 -3.91 -14.49 12.35
CA VAL A 50 -5.25 -13.95 12.10
C VAL A 50 -5.34 -13.38 10.69
N ALA A 51 -6.56 -13.40 10.12
CA ALA A 51 -6.84 -12.81 8.82
C ALA A 51 -6.64 -11.28 8.84
N THR A 52 -5.81 -10.81 7.93
CA THR A 52 -5.43 -9.39 7.81
C THR A 52 -6.46 -8.60 6.99
N LEU A 53 -6.24 -7.29 6.83
CA LEU A 53 -7.09 -6.46 5.97
C LEU A 53 -6.89 -6.80 4.48
N GLU A 54 -5.68 -7.19 4.08
CA GLU A 54 -5.42 -7.65 2.73
C GLU A 54 -6.06 -9.02 2.46
N ASP A 55 -5.98 -9.95 3.42
CA ASP A 55 -6.66 -11.25 3.29
C ASP A 55 -8.18 -11.07 3.11
N ASP A 56 -8.80 -10.16 3.86
CA ASP A 56 -10.22 -9.81 3.68
C ASP A 56 -10.53 -9.21 2.31
N LEU A 57 -9.62 -8.37 1.79
CA LEU A 57 -9.75 -7.80 0.45
C LEU A 57 -9.71 -8.92 -0.60
N LEU A 58 -8.77 -9.85 -0.49
CA LEU A 58 -8.54 -10.90 -1.49
C LEU A 58 -9.53 -12.07 -1.40
N LYS A 59 -10.07 -12.37 -0.23
CA LYS A 59 -11.02 -13.47 -0.01
C LYS A 59 -12.23 -13.37 -0.95
N ASP A 60 -12.45 -14.32 -1.85
CA ASP A 60 -13.57 -14.29 -2.81
C ASP A 60 -13.57 -13.06 -3.74
N LEU A 61 -12.42 -12.41 -3.96
CA LEU A 61 -12.28 -11.34 -4.96
C LEU A 61 -12.11 -11.96 -6.35
N LEU A 62 -13.07 -11.67 -7.24
CA LEU A 62 -12.99 -12.10 -8.64
C LEU A 62 -11.98 -11.23 -9.39
N GLU A 63 -11.16 -11.83 -10.25
CA GLU A 63 -10.15 -11.10 -11.04
C GLU A 63 -10.77 -9.96 -11.84
N GLU A 64 -11.89 -10.19 -12.50
CA GLU A 64 -12.67 -9.15 -13.19
C GLU A 64 -13.06 -7.97 -12.29
N SER A 65 -13.40 -8.21 -11.02
CA SER A 65 -13.70 -7.15 -10.05
C SER A 65 -12.43 -6.46 -9.56
N TYR A 66 -11.32 -7.19 -9.51
CA TYR A 66 -9.99 -6.67 -9.18
C TYR A 66 -9.52 -5.67 -10.25
N ARG A 67 -9.70 -6.04 -11.53
CA ARG A 67 -9.30 -5.27 -12.71
C ARG A 67 -10.29 -4.17 -13.11
N LYS A 68 -11.55 -4.26 -12.68
CA LYS A 68 -12.62 -3.35 -13.14
C LYS A 68 -12.18 -1.88 -13.10
N TYR A 69 -12.16 -1.25 -14.26
CA TYR A 69 -11.90 0.16 -14.46
C TYR A 69 -12.78 0.67 -15.62
N PRO A 70 -13.33 1.89 -15.54
CA PRO A 70 -13.34 2.77 -14.38
C PRO A 70 -14.28 2.29 -13.27
N ILE A 71 -13.98 2.63 -12.03
CA ILE A 71 -14.88 2.45 -10.89
C ILE A 71 -15.85 3.62 -10.80
N THR A 72 -17.13 3.32 -10.61
CA THR A 72 -18.15 4.32 -10.26
C THR A 72 -18.27 4.39 -8.73
N ALA A 73 -17.39 5.16 -8.08
CA ALA A 73 -17.44 5.45 -6.64
C ALA A 73 -17.24 6.95 -6.37
N PRO A 74 -17.76 7.50 -5.27
CA PRO A 74 -17.66 8.94 -4.98
C PRO A 74 -16.23 9.46 -4.85
N ASP A 75 -15.29 8.61 -4.43
CA ASP A 75 -13.96 9.00 -3.97
C ASP A 75 -12.81 8.40 -4.78
N THR A 76 -13.10 7.70 -5.89
CA THR A 76 -12.10 7.23 -6.87
C THR A 76 -12.75 6.70 -8.14
N ARG A 77 -12.00 6.75 -9.24
CA ARG A 77 -12.28 6.03 -10.49
C ARG A 77 -11.34 4.83 -10.71
N ASN A 78 -10.35 4.65 -9.83
CA ASN A 78 -9.27 3.68 -10.02
C ASN A 78 -9.72 2.27 -9.64
N SER A 79 -9.16 1.27 -10.29
CA SER A 79 -9.41 -0.15 -9.99
C SER A 79 -8.85 -0.54 -8.63
N ILE A 80 -9.30 -1.70 -8.13
CA ILE A 80 -8.73 -2.29 -6.91
C ILE A 80 -7.24 -2.64 -7.15
N VAL A 81 -6.91 -3.16 -8.33
CA VAL A 81 -5.52 -3.54 -8.66
C VAL A 81 -4.59 -2.34 -8.70
N TRP A 82 -5.06 -1.19 -9.21
CA TRP A 82 -4.32 0.06 -9.12
C TRP A 82 -4.07 0.46 -7.66
N HIS A 83 -5.06 0.35 -6.78
CA HIS A 83 -4.90 0.71 -5.37
C HIS A 83 -3.86 -0.15 -4.66
N VAL A 84 -3.83 -1.47 -4.91
CA VAL A 84 -2.86 -2.38 -4.31
C VAL A 84 -1.45 -2.13 -4.85
N TRP A 85 -1.31 -1.92 -6.16
CA TRP A 85 -0.03 -1.53 -6.77
C TRP A 85 0.47 -0.19 -6.24
N HIS A 86 -0.39 0.84 -6.20
CA HIS A 86 -0.07 2.19 -5.78
C HIS A 86 0.51 2.24 -4.35
N VAL A 87 -0.16 1.60 -3.39
CA VAL A 87 0.33 1.59 -2.01
C VAL A 87 1.65 0.84 -1.87
N THR A 88 1.84 -0.21 -2.67
CA THR A 88 3.06 -1.02 -2.65
C THR A 88 4.24 -0.24 -3.25
N ARG A 89 4.03 0.51 -4.34
CA ARG A 89 5.05 1.41 -4.90
C ARG A 89 5.43 2.52 -3.94
N ILE A 90 4.46 3.17 -3.30
CA ILE A 90 4.72 4.22 -2.31
C ILE A 90 5.49 3.68 -1.10
N GLU A 91 5.10 2.52 -0.57
CA GLU A 91 5.80 1.89 0.54
C GLU A 91 7.25 1.54 0.15
N ASP A 92 7.46 0.93 -1.02
CA ASP A 92 8.79 0.59 -1.52
C ASP A 92 9.71 1.83 -1.60
N MET A 93 9.25 2.88 -2.27
CA MET A 93 10.03 4.13 -2.41
C MET A 93 10.35 4.76 -1.06
N THR A 94 9.35 4.87 -0.18
CA THR A 94 9.52 5.61 1.07
C THR A 94 10.35 4.84 2.08
N MET A 95 10.18 3.52 2.19
CA MET A 95 10.92 2.72 3.15
C MET A 95 12.32 2.38 2.64
N ASN A 96 12.45 1.88 1.42
CA ASN A 96 13.75 1.43 0.92
C ASN A 96 14.67 2.60 0.57
N ILE A 97 14.18 3.62 -0.14
CA ILE A 97 15.04 4.76 -0.50
C ILE A 97 15.12 5.77 0.65
N LEU A 98 13.99 6.30 1.11
CA LEU A 98 14.02 7.47 2.00
C LEU A 98 14.42 7.14 3.43
N VAL A 99 14.00 5.99 3.97
CA VAL A 99 14.37 5.56 5.33
C VAL A 99 15.71 4.82 5.33
N ALA A 100 15.89 3.83 4.45
CA ALA A 100 17.02 2.91 4.52
C ALA A 100 18.22 3.25 3.62
N GLU A 101 18.09 4.15 2.64
CA GLU A 101 19.12 4.38 1.61
C GLU A 101 19.55 3.09 0.87
N GLY A 102 18.61 2.15 0.73
CA GLY A 102 18.79 0.96 -0.09
C GLY A 102 18.28 1.19 -1.51
N ASP A 103 18.06 0.09 -2.22
CA ASP A 103 17.42 0.07 -3.53
C ASP A 103 15.93 -0.24 -3.41
N GLN A 104 15.14 0.27 -4.36
CA GLN A 104 13.74 -0.14 -4.49
C GLN A 104 13.66 -1.63 -4.79
N VAL A 105 12.78 -2.35 -4.09
CA VAL A 105 12.49 -3.77 -4.34
C VAL A 105 12.07 -3.97 -5.79
N LEU A 106 11.40 -3.00 -6.41
CA LEU A 106 11.04 -3.05 -7.84
C LEU A 106 12.20 -3.49 -8.77
N TYR A 107 13.46 -3.17 -8.40
CA TYR A 107 14.64 -3.41 -9.21
C TYR A 107 15.53 -4.58 -8.73
N THR A 108 15.19 -5.31 -7.67
CA THR A 108 16.06 -6.37 -7.12
C THR A 108 15.88 -7.73 -7.80
N ASP A 109 14.64 -8.13 -8.14
CA ASP A 109 14.33 -9.48 -8.66
C ASP A 109 13.50 -9.48 -9.94
N ASN A 110 13.82 -8.56 -10.86
CA ASN A 110 13.10 -8.35 -12.12
C ASN A 110 11.60 -8.07 -11.92
N TRP A 111 11.20 -7.50 -10.78
CA TRP A 111 9.79 -7.19 -10.50
C TRP A 111 9.20 -6.26 -11.56
N ALA A 112 9.96 -5.25 -12.01
CA ALA A 112 9.56 -4.40 -13.14
C ALA A 112 9.10 -5.19 -14.38
N LYS A 113 9.76 -6.31 -14.70
CA LYS A 113 9.37 -7.19 -15.81
C LYS A 113 8.23 -8.13 -15.42
N LYS A 114 8.27 -8.74 -14.23
CA LYS A 114 7.27 -9.71 -13.74
C LYS A 114 5.87 -9.09 -13.64
N LEU A 115 5.78 -7.81 -13.30
CA LEU A 115 4.52 -7.07 -13.21
C LEU A 115 3.83 -6.87 -14.57
N LYS A 116 4.55 -7.04 -15.69
CA LYS A 116 4.04 -6.86 -17.07
C LYS A 116 3.54 -5.44 -17.41
N VAL A 117 3.86 -4.45 -16.58
CA VAL A 117 3.57 -3.03 -16.81
C VAL A 117 4.82 -2.22 -16.52
N ASP A 118 5.04 -1.14 -17.29
CA ASP A 118 6.25 -0.33 -17.20
C ASP A 118 5.96 1.06 -16.60
N TYR A 119 5.60 1.05 -15.31
CA TYR A 119 5.33 2.27 -14.55
C TYR A 119 6.32 2.41 -13.40
N PRO A 120 7.44 3.15 -13.58
CA PRO A 120 8.44 3.33 -12.53
C PRO A 120 7.92 4.22 -11.39
N HIS A 121 6.88 5.01 -11.65
CA HIS A 121 6.38 6.04 -10.74
C HIS A 121 5.36 5.55 -9.70
N SER A 122 5.05 6.39 -8.71
CA SER A 122 4.15 6.07 -7.60
C SER A 122 2.69 5.87 -8.00
N GLY A 123 2.30 6.35 -9.18
CA GLY A 123 0.92 6.33 -9.68
C GLY A 123 0.15 7.64 -9.46
N ASN A 124 0.72 8.59 -8.72
CA ASN A 124 0.15 9.93 -8.61
C ASN A 124 0.18 10.61 -9.99
N GLU A 125 -0.92 11.31 -10.32
CA GLU A 125 -1.10 11.96 -11.63
C GLU A 125 -1.00 11.00 -12.83
N MET A 126 -1.36 9.73 -12.65
CA MET A 126 -1.61 8.84 -13.79
C MET A 126 -2.85 9.31 -14.56
N THR A 127 -2.74 9.27 -15.89
CA THR A 127 -3.84 9.56 -16.82
C THR A 127 -4.85 8.41 -16.84
N GLU A 128 -6.06 8.67 -17.34
CA GLU A 128 -7.07 7.61 -17.48
C GLU A 128 -6.59 6.44 -18.36
N ILE A 129 -5.79 6.73 -19.41
CA ILE A 129 -5.22 5.71 -20.30
C ILE A 129 -4.20 4.84 -19.55
N GLU A 130 -3.31 5.46 -18.75
CA GLU A 130 -2.32 4.71 -17.98
C GLU A 130 -2.98 3.84 -16.90
N ILE A 131 -4.05 4.32 -16.26
CA ILE A 131 -4.78 3.54 -15.25
C ILE A 131 -5.54 2.38 -15.92
N ALA A 132 -6.13 2.60 -17.09
CA ALA A 132 -6.77 1.54 -17.86
C ALA A 132 -5.78 0.44 -18.24
N ASP A 133 -4.63 0.83 -18.82
CA ASP A 133 -3.55 -0.10 -19.20
C ASP A 133 -3.05 -0.90 -18.00
N LEU A 134 -2.73 -0.23 -16.89
CA LEU A 134 -2.28 -0.91 -15.67
C LEU A 134 -3.34 -1.91 -15.18
N SER A 135 -4.60 -1.50 -15.16
CA SER A 135 -5.69 -2.33 -14.64
C SER A 135 -5.93 -3.58 -15.49
N GLU A 136 -5.81 -3.45 -16.81
CA GLU A 136 -5.94 -4.52 -17.78
C GLU A 136 -4.75 -5.50 -17.69
N ASN A 137 -3.52 -4.98 -17.71
CA ASN A 137 -2.34 -5.75 -18.10
C ASN A 137 -1.45 -6.23 -16.94
N ILE A 138 -1.56 -5.63 -15.74
CA ILE A 138 -0.69 -6.02 -14.63
C ILE A 138 -0.88 -7.48 -14.23
N ASP A 139 0.22 -8.18 -13.96
CA ASP A 139 0.19 -9.53 -13.41
C ASP A 139 -0.13 -9.48 -11.91
N ILE A 140 -1.35 -9.91 -11.55
CA ILE A 140 -1.85 -9.81 -10.17
C ILE A 140 -1.05 -10.70 -9.21
N ASN A 141 -0.65 -11.90 -9.64
CA ASN A 141 0.13 -12.79 -8.79
C ASN A 141 1.52 -12.19 -8.50
N ALA A 142 2.19 -11.69 -9.55
CA ALA A 142 3.46 -11.00 -9.37
C ALA A 142 3.32 -9.74 -8.48
N LEU A 143 2.21 -9.00 -8.59
CA LEU A 143 1.94 -7.86 -7.72
C LEU A 143 1.82 -8.27 -6.24
N LEU A 144 1.11 -9.35 -5.95
CA LEU A 144 0.95 -9.82 -4.57
C LEU A 144 2.25 -10.35 -3.97
N GLU A 145 3.08 -11.03 -4.77
CA GLU A 145 4.41 -11.47 -4.32
C GLU A 145 5.37 -10.27 -4.13
N TYR A 146 5.39 -9.33 -5.07
CA TYR A 146 6.14 -8.08 -4.93
C TYR A 146 5.75 -7.32 -3.66
N ARG A 147 4.45 -7.29 -3.33
CA ARG A 147 3.94 -6.68 -2.10
C ARG A 147 4.41 -7.41 -0.83
N ILE A 148 4.59 -8.72 -0.87
CA ILE A 148 5.17 -9.48 0.24
C ILE A 148 6.63 -9.06 0.46
N GLU A 149 7.43 -9.02 -0.61
CA GLU A 149 8.85 -8.63 -0.53
C GLU A 149 9.02 -7.20 0.01
N VAL A 150 8.24 -6.25 -0.50
CA VAL A 150 8.23 -4.86 0.03
C VAL A 150 7.86 -4.85 1.51
N GLY A 151 6.81 -5.58 1.90
CA GLY A 151 6.39 -5.65 3.30
C GLY A 151 7.46 -6.25 4.22
N GLN A 152 8.15 -7.30 3.79
CA GLN A 152 9.25 -7.92 4.53
C GLN A 152 10.43 -6.96 4.68
N LYS A 153 10.81 -6.26 3.59
CA LYS A 153 11.90 -5.30 3.60
C LYS A 153 11.60 -4.10 4.50
N THR A 154 10.38 -3.56 4.45
CA THR A 154 9.90 -2.52 5.38
C THR A 154 10.07 -2.96 6.84
N ARG A 155 9.73 -4.21 7.16
CA ARG A 155 9.85 -4.74 8.53
C ARG A 155 11.29 -4.91 8.96
N GLU A 156 12.17 -5.38 8.08
CA GLU A 156 13.61 -5.46 8.33
C GLU A 156 14.16 -4.08 8.68
N ILE A 157 13.85 -3.07 7.86
CA ILE A 157 14.29 -1.68 8.05
C ILE A 157 13.85 -1.17 9.42
N VAL A 158 12.56 -1.27 9.75
CA VAL A 158 12.05 -0.74 11.04
C VAL A 158 12.57 -1.54 12.23
N SER A 159 12.81 -2.84 12.06
CA SER A 159 13.41 -3.69 13.12
C SER A 159 14.86 -3.34 13.40
N ASN A 160 15.56 -2.70 12.46
CA ASN A 160 16.96 -2.29 12.62
C ASN A 160 17.13 -0.83 13.04
N LEU A 161 16.07 -0.03 13.11
CA LEU A 161 16.15 1.36 13.58
C LEU A 161 16.69 1.43 15.02
N LEU A 162 17.68 2.29 15.20
CA LEU A 162 18.32 2.64 16.47
C LEU A 162 17.54 3.71 17.23
N PRO A 163 17.70 3.79 18.56
CA PRO A 163 17.07 4.84 19.36
C PRO A 163 17.38 6.24 18.82
N GLY A 164 16.32 7.03 18.61
CA GLY A 164 16.42 8.39 18.08
C GLY A 164 16.20 8.52 16.56
N GLU A 165 16.41 7.45 15.78
CA GLU A 165 16.34 7.53 14.31
C GLU A 165 14.93 7.79 13.77
N PHE A 166 13.89 7.53 14.55
CA PHE A 166 12.51 7.95 14.24
C PHE A 166 12.39 9.46 14.02
N ARG A 167 13.28 10.27 14.60
CA ARG A 167 13.32 11.74 14.46
C ARG A 167 14.12 12.21 13.26
N ASN A 168 14.90 11.33 12.63
CA ASN A 168 15.73 11.71 11.48
C ASN A 168 14.85 12.30 10.39
N LYS A 169 15.29 13.42 9.83
CA LYS A 169 14.69 14.01 8.63
C LYS A 169 15.12 13.21 7.41
N VAL A 170 14.26 13.20 6.39
CA VAL A 170 14.61 12.62 5.10
C VAL A 170 15.76 13.43 4.51
N ASP A 171 16.83 12.75 4.09
CA ASP A 171 17.95 13.37 3.39
C ASP A 171 17.53 13.78 1.97
N THR A 172 17.79 15.04 1.59
CA THR A 172 17.53 15.57 0.26
C THR A 172 18.22 14.77 -0.85
N ARG A 173 19.39 14.16 -0.60
CA ARG A 173 20.03 13.23 -1.55
C ARG A 173 19.10 12.07 -1.91
N ARG A 174 18.40 11.50 -0.93
CA ARG A 174 17.48 10.37 -1.14
C ARG A 174 16.23 10.80 -1.94
N ILE A 175 15.79 12.05 -1.79
CA ILE A 175 14.74 12.63 -2.63
C ILE A 175 15.22 12.77 -4.08
N ASN A 176 16.47 13.19 -4.31
CA ASN A 176 17.04 13.29 -5.65
C ASN A 176 17.15 11.92 -6.34
N ILE A 177 17.47 10.84 -5.59
CA ILE A 177 17.45 9.47 -6.13
C ILE A 177 16.08 9.11 -6.69
N LEU A 178 15.00 9.37 -5.94
CA LEU A 178 13.63 9.12 -6.44
C LEU A 178 13.31 9.93 -7.69
N LYS A 179 13.81 11.18 -7.78
CA LYS A 179 13.64 12.02 -8.96
C LYS A 179 14.39 11.46 -10.17
N GLU A 180 15.63 11.04 -10.00
CA GLU A 180 16.47 10.44 -11.05
C GLU A 180 15.89 9.12 -11.56
N GLN A 181 15.27 8.34 -10.67
CA GLN A 181 14.59 7.08 -11.00
C GLN A 181 13.21 7.27 -11.63
N ASN A 182 12.77 8.52 -11.88
CA ASN A 182 11.40 8.84 -12.31
C ASN A 182 10.32 8.18 -11.44
N ALA A 183 10.61 8.02 -10.14
CA ALA A 183 9.73 7.37 -9.17
C ALA A 183 8.48 8.22 -8.86
N VAL A 184 8.48 9.50 -9.24
CA VAL A 184 7.34 10.41 -9.14
C VAL A 184 7.22 11.15 -10.47
N LYS A 185 6.01 11.21 -11.04
CA LYS A 185 5.76 11.98 -12.27
C LYS A 185 6.02 13.46 -12.04
N LYS A 186 6.39 14.19 -13.10
CA LYS A 186 6.68 15.62 -13.01
C LYS A 186 5.49 16.41 -12.46
N GLU A 187 4.27 16.04 -12.88
CA GLU A 187 3.00 16.62 -12.44
C GLU A 187 2.75 16.38 -10.94
N ALA A 188 3.31 15.29 -10.40
CA ALA A 188 3.21 14.88 -9.01
C ALA A 188 4.39 15.38 -8.14
N SER A 189 5.21 16.33 -8.61
CA SER A 189 6.44 16.77 -7.91
C SER A 189 6.22 17.24 -6.47
N TRP A 190 5.01 17.72 -6.14
CA TRP A 190 4.61 18.06 -4.78
C TRP A 190 4.80 16.91 -3.79
N LEU A 191 4.74 15.65 -4.25
CA LEU A 191 4.91 14.47 -3.43
C LEU A 191 6.35 14.32 -2.91
N LEU A 192 7.34 14.70 -3.74
CA LEU A 192 8.74 14.72 -3.32
C LEU A 192 8.98 15.75 -2.22
N GLU A 193 8.39 16.94 -2.32
CA GLU A 193 8.42 17.96 -1.27
C GLU A 193 7.70 17.47 0.00
N TYR A 194 6.53 16.86 -0.16
CA TYR A 194 5.77 16.28 0.95
C TYR A 194 6.59 15.26 1.72
N TRP A 195 7.27 14.32 1.03
CA TRP A 195 8.12 13.32 1.65
C TRP A 195 9.40 13.91 2.24
N GLY A 196 10.07 14.84 1.56
CA GLY A 196 11.29 15.50 2.03
C GLY A 196 11.09 16.25 3.36
N ASN A 197 9.89 16.76 3.60
CA ASN A 197 9.55 17.44 4.85
C ASN A 197 9.24 16.48 6.03
N LYS A 198 9.19 15.16 5.80
CA LYS A 198 8.90 14.16 6.85
C LYS A 198 10.14 13.79 7.66
N THR A 199 9.86 13.16 8.79
CA THR A 199 10.83 12.34 9.50
C THR A 199 10.61 10.87 9.17
N THR A 200 11.54 9.99 9.57
CA THR A 200 11.34 8.54 9.54
C THR A 200 10.02 8.13 10.19
N ALA A 201 9.69 8.67 11.38
CA ALA A 201 8.39 8.44 12.02
C ALA A 201 7.22 8.90 11.14
N GLY A 202 7.35 10.03 10.45
CA GLY A 202 6.33 10.53 9.53
C GLY A 202 6.07 9.58 8.35
N LEU A 203 7.12 8.99 7.77
CA LEU A 203 7.00 8.00 6.70
C LEU A 203 6.40 6.68 7.20
N ILE A 204 6.76 6.27 8.41
CA ILE A 204 6.21 5.08 9.07
C ILE A 204 4.72 5.23 9.39
N LEU A 205 4.32 6.39 9.94
CA LEU A 205 2.94 6.65 10.36
C LEU A 205 1.98 6.91 9.19
N MET A 206 2.49 7.31 8.02
CA MET A 206 1.66 7.65 6.86
C MET A 206 1.86 6.64 5.71
N PRO A 207 2.87 6.74 4.83
CA PRO A 207 3.13 5.77 3.75
C PRO A 207 3.06 4.30 4.16
N ALA A 208 3.77 3.89 5.21
CA ALA A 208 3.88 2.48 5.59
C ALA A 208 2.74 1.96 6.48
N THR A 209 1.77 2.79 6.84
CA THR A 209 0.62 2.37 7.67
C THR A 209 -0.69 2.99 7.22
N ARG A 210 -0.97 4.23 7.64
CA ARG A 210 -2.27 4.89 7.42
C ARG A 210 -2.69 4.91 5.96
N HIS A 211 -1.74 5.18 5.05
CA HIS A 211 -1.98 5.24 3.62
C HIS A 211 -2.49 3.88 3.09
N ILE A 212 -1.75 2.80 3.38
CA ILE A 212 -2.14 1.42 3.03
C ILE A 212 -3.53 1.09 3.59
N PHE A 213 -3.77 1.38 4.88
CA PHE A 213 -5.06 1.11 5.52
C PHE A 213 -6.23 1.80 4.82
N LEU A 214 -6.07 3.07 4.40
CA LEU A 214 -7.12 3.81 3.70
C LEU A 214 -7.44 3.21 2.33
N HIS A 215 -6.42 2.85 1.56
CA HIS A 215 -6.57 2.26 0.23
C HIS A 215 -7.13 0.84 0.26
N LEU A 216 -6.75 0.00 1.22
CA LEU A 216 -7.34 -1.33 1.39
C LEU A 216 -8.80 -1.24 1.83
N ASN A 217 -9.16 -0.35 2.76
CA ASN A 217 -10.56 -0.14 3.12
C ASN A 217 -11.39 0.38 1.93
N LYS A 218 -10.83 1.30 1.13
CA LYS A 218 -11.48 1.77 -0.10
C LYS A 218 -11.72 0.62 -1.06
N SER A 219 -10.70 -0.20 -1.30
CA SER A 219 -10.76 -1.39 -2.14
C SER A 219 -11.81 -2.40 -1.69
N ILE A 220 -11.95 -2.63 -0.38
CA ILE A 220 -13.00 -3.51 0.18
C ILE A 220 -14.39 -2.96 -0.11
N ARG A 221 -14.61 -1.64 0.03
CA ARG A 221 -15.90 -1.02 -0.33
C ARG A 221 -16.20 -1.14 -1.82
N ILE A 222 -15.19 -0.97 -2.67
CA ILE A 222 -15.31 -1.13 -4.12
C ILE A 222 -15.70 -2.57 -4.47
N LYS A 223 -14.98 -3.56 -3.92
CA LYS A 223 -15.28 -4.99 -4.07
C LYS A 223 -16.72 -5.30 -3.69
N GLN A 224 -17.15 -4.86 -2.50
CA GLN A 224 -18.52 -5.06 -2.02
C GLN A 224 -19.56 -4.46 -2.97
N ARG A 225 -19.31 -3.25 -3.49
CA ARG A 225 -20.22 -2.59 -4.44
C ARG A 225 -20.32 -3.33 -5.77
N ILE A 226 -19.19 -3.76 -6.34
CA ILE A 226 -19.16 -4.43 -7.65
C ILE A 226 -19.77 -5.83 -7.55
N GLN A 227 -19.32 -6.62 -6.59
CA GLN A 227 -19.71 -8.03 -6.50
C GLN A 227 -21.11 -8.23 -5.90
N LYS A 228 -21.60 -7.31 -5.05
CA LYS A 228 -23.01 -7.33 -4.62
C LYS A 228 -23.95 -7.10 -5.81
N ASN A 229 -23.64 -6.14 -6.68
CA ASN A 229 -24.45 -5.86 -7.86
C ASN A 229 -24.50 -7.03 -8.85
N LYS A 230 -23.43 -7.82 -8.97
CA LYS A 230 -23.43 -9.05 -9.77
C LYS A 230 -24.31 -10.15 -9.17
N GLY A 231 -24.34 -10.27 -7.85
CA GLY A 231 -25.25 -11.19 -7.17
C GLY A 231 -26.72 -10.88 -7.47
N TYR A 232 -27.10 -9.60 -7.59
CA TYR A 232 -28.46 -9.21 -8.00
C TYR A 232 -28.73 -9.44 -9.50
N GLN A 233 -27.79 -9.11 -10.38
CA GLN A 233 -27.95 -9.31 -11.83
C GLN A 233 -28.08 -10.80 -12.19
N ASN A 234 -27.25 -11.66 -11.60
CA ASN A 234 -27.35 -13.11 -11.82
C ASN A 234 -28.67 -13.68 -11.27
N PHE A 235 -29.20 -13.12 -10.16
CA PHE A 235 -30.52 -13.51 -9.64
C PHE A 235 -31.67 -13.11 -10.59
N GLU A 236 -31.59 -11.95 -11.26
CA GLU A 236 -32.62 -11.51 -12.22
C GLU A 236 -32.55 -12.33 -13.53
N GLU A 237 -31.34 -12.66 -13.99
CA GLU A 237 -31.13 -13.55 -15.14
C GLU A 237 -31.58 -14.99 -14.86
N ASP A 238 -31.21 -15.56 -13.70
CA ASP A 238 -31.63 -16.91 -13.29
C ASP A 238 -33.13 -17.00 -12.95
N ALA A 239 -33.76 -15.90 -12.53
CA ALA A 239 -35.20 -15.82 -12.27
C ALA A 239 -36.04 -15.54 -13.54
N GLY A 240 -35.40 -15.33 -14.70
CA GLY A 240 -36.09 -15.10 -15.97
C GLY A 240 -36.92 -13.81 -16.02
N ILE A 241 -36.45 -12.72 -15.38
CA ILE A 241 -37.19 -11.45 -15.26
C ILE A 241 -36.84 -10.45 -16.39
N LEU A 242 -36.13 -10.87 -17.45
CA LEU A 242 -35.87 -10.06 -18.65
C LEU A 242 -36.71 -10.50 -19.85
#